data_AF-A0A517TV33-F1
#
_entry.id   AF-A0A517TV33-F1
#
_cell.length_a   1.000
_cell.length_b   1.000
_cell.length_c   1.000
_cell.angle_alpha   90.00
_cell.angle_beta   90.00
_cell.angle_gamma   90.00
#
_symmetry.space_group_name_H-M   'P 1'
#
loop_
_entity.id
_entity.type
_entity.pdbx_description
1 polymer ?
#
loop_
_entity_poly.entity_id
_entity_poly.type
_entity_poly.pdbx_seq_one_letter_code
_entity_poly.pdbx_strand_id
1 'polypeptide(L)'
;MVSHKAPPAKRDKVLVAIHSGGFLEAFAERNIDVVFARIPAATSLFGQQIAEDCFELLLPQRYRDLWRRDYLRASSSTAPLTAEAVMEALTTRDSIAALNSVNDAKGAA
;
A
#
# COMPACT_ATOMS: atom_id res chain seq x y z
N MET A 1 5.09 -28.69 29.35
CA MET A 1 5.56 -28.32 28.00
C MET A 1 5.23 -26.86 27.77
N VAL A 2 6.22 -25.98 27.84
CA VAL A 2 6.03 -24.55 27.56
C VAL A 2 6.00 -24.42 26.04
N SER A 3 4.85 -24.07 25.49
CA SER A 3 4.70 -23.78 24.06
C SER A 3 5.48 -22.50 23.77
N HIS A 4 6.70 -22.63 23.24
CA HIS A 4 7.44 -21.51 22.70
C HIS A 4 6.70 -21.04 21.45
N LYS A 5 5.84 -20.05 21.63
CA LYS A 5 5.20 -19.32 20.53
C LYS A 5 6.31 -18.79 19.65
N ALA A 6 6.40 -19.31 18.42
CA ALA A 6 7.39 -18.85 17.45
C ALA A 6 7.30 -17.32 17.35
N PRO A 7 8.44 -16.60 17.26
CA PRO A 7 8.41 -15.16 17.04
C PRO A 7 7.59 -14.88 15.77
N PRO A 8 6.80 -13.78 15.74
CA PRO A 8 6.02 -13.44 14.56
C PRO A 8 6.96 -13.38 13.35
N ALA A 9 6.55 -14.02 12.25
CA ALA A 9 7.34 -14.05 11.03
C ALA A 9 7.77 -12.62 10.64
N LYS A 10 9.07 -12.44 10.33
CA LYS A 10 9.60 -11.14 9.91
C LYS A 10 8.79 -10.69 8.69
N ARG A 11 8.18 -9.51 8.76
CA ARG A 11 7.47 -8.93 7.63
C ARG A 11 8.49 -8.56 6.56
N ASP A 12 8.38 -9.19 5.40
CA ASP A 12 9.16 -8.80 4.23
C ASP A 12 8.69 -7.40 3.79
N LYS A 13 9.62 -6.46 3.70
CA LYS A 13 9.34 -5.11 3.20
C LYS A 13 9.47 -5.13 1.68
N VAL A 14 8.44 -4.63 1.00
CA VAL A 14 8.46 -4.39 -0.44
C VAL A 14 8.24 -2.91 -0.67
N LEU A 15 9.11 -2.28 -1.45
CA LEU A 15 8.89 -0.93 -1.99
C LEU A 15 8.49 -1.08 -3.45
N VAL A 16 7.38 -0.45 -3.85
CA VAL A 16 6.99 -0.33 -5.25
C VAL A 16 7.13 1.12 -5.66
N ALA A 17 7.93 1.39 -6.69
CA ALA A 17 8.09 2.70 -7.30
C ALA A 17 7.32 2.76 -8.62
N ILE A 18 6.64 3.89 -8.84
CA ILE A 18 5.93 4.19 -10.08
C ILE A 18 6.64 5.37 -10.71
N HIS A 19 7.19 5.13 -11.89
CA HIS A 19 7.95 6.13 -12.60
C HIS A 19 7.05 6.94 -13.53
N SER A 20 7.45 8.17 -13.86
CA SER A 20 6.66 9.09 -14.71
C SER A 20 6.35 8.53 -16.11
N GLY A 21 7.17 7.59 -16.60
CA GLY A 21 6.95 6.86 -17.85
C GLY A 21 5.93 5.71 -17.76
N GLY A 22 5.29 5.50 -16.61
CA GLY A 22 4.29 4.45 -16.42
C GLY A 22 4.84 3.04 -16.18
N PHE A 23 6.15 2.90 -15.96
CA PHE A 23 6.75 1.63 -15.56
C PHE A 23 6.78 1.49 -14.03
N LEU A 24 6.66 0.24 -13.58
CA LEU A 24 6.64 -0.15 -12.17
C LEU A 24 7.94 -0.87 -11.83
N GLU A 25 8.48 -0.60 -10.66
CA GLU A 25 9.69 -1.23 -10.14
C GLU A 25 9.47 -1.68 -8.69
N ALA A 26 9.94 -2.87 -8.33
CA ALA A 26 9.78 -3.43 -6.98
C ALA A 26 11.14 -3.76 -6.37
N PHE A 27 11.32 -3.33 -5.12
CA PHE A 27 12.54 -3.55 -4.34
C PHE A 27 12.22 -4.41 -3.12
N ALA A 28 13.08 -5.40 -2.88
CA ALA A 28 12.90 -6.44 -1.87
C ALA A 28 14.26 -6.94 -1.36
N GLU A 29 14.34 -7.40 -0.10
CA GLU A 29 15.59 -7.96 0.43
C GLU A 29 15.98 -9.27 -0.28
N ARG A 30 15.17 -10.35 -0.17
CA ARG A 30 15.37 -11.65 -0.86
C ARG A 30 14.05 -12.44 -0.92
N ASN A 31 13.97 -13.42 -1.83
CA ASN A 31 12.91 -14.45 -1.90
C ASN A 31 11.48 -13.92 -2.01
N ILE A 32 11.27 -12.76 -2.63
CA ILE A 32 9.95 -12.20 -2.87
C ILE A 32 9.52 -12.51 -4.30
N ASP A 33 8.35 -13.14 -4.45
CA ASP A 33 7.69 -13.31 -5.74
C ASP A 33 6.80 -12.09 -6.03
N VAL A 34 7.04 -11.41 -7.14
CA VAL A 34 6.38 -10.14 -7.48
C VAL A 34 5.60 -10.29 -8.78
N VAL A 35 4.33 -9.88 -8.77
CA VAL A 35 3.50 -9.75 -9.97
C VAL A 35 3.00 -8.32 -10.09
N PHE A 36 3.29 -7.67 -11.22
CA PHE A 36 2.68 -6.41 -11.58
C PHE A 36 1.45 -6.70 -12.42
N ALA A 37 0.28 -6.29 -11.92
CA ALA A 37 -0.96 -6.45 -12.64
C ALA A 37 -1.78 -5.16 -12.51
N ARG A 38 -2.43 -4.75 -13.59
CA ARG A 38 -3.17 -3.49 -13.68
C ARG A 38 -4.67 -3.78 -13.66
N ILE A 39 -5.37 -3.20 -12.69
CA ILE A 39 -6.83 -3.17 -12.70
C ILE A 39 -7.24 -2.01 -13.61
N PRO A 40 -8.13 -2.22 -14.58
CA PRO A 40 -8.68 -1.14 -15.39
C PRO A 40 -9.30 -0.05 -14.50
N ALA A 41 -9.07 1.21 -14.83
CA ALA A 41 -9.71 2.31 -14.13
C ALA A 41 -11.19 2.39 -14.53
N ALA A 42 -12.07 2.53 -13.54
CA ALA A 42 -13.51 2.71 -13.75
C ALA A 42 -14.02 3.92 -12.96
N THR A 43 -14.91 4.69 -13.58
CA THR A 43 -15.48 5.94 -13.04
C THR A 43 -16.75 5.73 -12.22
N SER A 44 -17.33 4.52 -12.26
CA SER A 44 -18.52 4.15 -11.47
C SER A 44 -18.19 3.01 -10.51
N LEU A 45 -18.91 2.96 -9.39
CA LEU A 45 -18.78 1.89 -8.40
C LEU A 45 -19.00 0.50 -9.04
N PHE A 46 -20.03 0.39 -9.88
CA PHE A 46 -20.32 -0.85 -10.60
C PHE A 46 -19.20 -1.24 -11.57
N GLY A 47 -18.62 -0.27 -12.28
CA GLY A 47 -17.48 -0.51 -13.16
C GLY A 47 -16.22 -0.92 -12.40
N GLN A 48 -15.98 -0.35 -11.21
CA GLN A 48 -14.86 -0.75 -10.34
C GLN A 48 -15.03 -2.19 -9.88
N GLN A 49 -16.24 -2.60 -9.52
CA GLN A 49 -16.53 -3.96 -9.12
C GLN A 49 -16.29 -4.97 -10.25
N ILE A 50 -16.77 -4.66 -11.47
CA ILE A 50 -16.48 -5.47 -12.65
C ILE A 50 -14.97 -5.55 -12.92
N ALA A 51 -14.26 -4.42 -12.81
CA ALA A 51 -12.81 -4.39 -13.04
C ALA A 51 -12.05 -5.25 -12.04
N GLU A 52 -12.45 -5.26 -10.77
CA GLU A 52 -11.90 -6.14 -9.73
C GLU A 52 -12.20 -7.62 -10.00
N ASP A 53 -13.44 -7.95 -10.36
CA ASP A 53 -13.85 -9.34 -10.62
C ASP A 53 -13.13 -9.90 -11.86
N CYS A 54 -12.97 -9.09 -12.92
CA CYS A 54 -12.16 -9.44 -14.09
C CYS A 54 -10.68 -9.63 -13.72
N PHE A 55 -10.14 -8.76 -12.87
CA PHE A 55 -8.76 -8.86 -12.42
C PHE A 55 -8.49 -10.16 -11.65
N GLU A 56 -9.40 -10.56 -10.76
CA GLU A 56 -9.30 -11.82 -10.02
C GLU A 56 -9.23 -13.03 -10.94
N LEU A 57 -10.05 -13.05 -12.00
CA LEU A 57 -10.06 -14.12 -13.00
C LEU A 57 -8.75 -14.20 -13.79
N LEU A 58 -8.16 -13.04 -14.11
CA LEU A 58 -6.92 -12.93 -14.88
C LEU A 58 -5.66 -13.17 -14.03
N LEU A 59 -5.77 -13.10 -12.70
CA LEU A 59 -4.64 -13.27 -11.82
C LEU A 59 -4.12 -14.73 -11.84
N PRO A 60 -2.79 -14.95 -11.94
CA PRO A 60 -2.24 -16.30 -11.90
C PRO A 60 -2.61 -17.00 -10.60
N GLN A 61 -2.88 -18.31 -10.70
CA GLN A 61 -3.48 -19.08 -9.60
C GLN A 61 -2.70 -18.98 -8.29
N ARG A 62 -1.36 -18.91 -8.35
CA ARG A 62 -0.49 -18.78 -7.17
C ARG A 62 -0.63 -17.46 -6.40
N TYR A 63 -1.18 -16.40 -6.99
CA TYR A 63 -1.41 -15.12 -6.32
C TYR A 63 -2.88 -14.88 -5.94
N ARG A 64 -3.81 -15.75 -6.36
CA ARG A 64 -5.25 -15.59 -6.06
C ARG A 64 -5.53 -15.59 -4.56
N ASP A 65 -4.77 -16.37 -3.79
CA ASP A 65 -4.91 -16.38 -2.34
C ASP A 65 -4.46 -15.07 -1.68
N LEU A 66 -3.52 -14.32 -2.28
CA LEU A 66 -3.14 -12.99 -1.80
C LEU A 66 -4.21 -11.93 -2.14
N TRP A 67 -4.93 -12.12 -3.23
CA TRP A 67 -5.94 -11.18 -3.70
C TRP A 67 -7.26 -11.23 -2.91
N ARG A 68 -7.49 -12.15 -1.95
CA ARG A 68 -8.83 -12.20 -1.30
C ARG A 68 -9.22 -10.87 -0.65
N ARG A 69 -10.47 -10.45 -0.87
CA ARG A 69 -11.03 -9.17 -0.39
C ARG A 69 -10.94 -9.00 1.14
N ASP A 70 -10.86 -10.11 1.87
CA ASP A 70 -10.83 -10.10 3.34
C ASP A 70 -9.42 -9.90 3.95
N TYR A 71 -8.36 -9.89 3.13
CA TYR A 71 -7.02 -9.58 3.63
C TYR A 71 -6.82 -8.07 3.80
N LEU A 72 -5.99 -7.71 4.79
CA LEU A 72 -5.54 -6.34 4.99
C LEU A 72 -4.74 -5.88 3.76
N ARG A 73 -5.35 -5.02 2.95
CA ARG A 73 -4.73 -4.42 1.77
C ARG A 73 -4.18 -3.04 2.12
N ALA A 74 -2.89 -2.83 1.90
CA ALA A 74 -2.36 -1.47 1.79
C ALA A 74 -2.66 -0.99 0.36
N SER A 75 -3.52 0.02 0.23
CA SER A 75 -3.80 0.68 -1.05
C SER A 75 -3.28 2.11 -1.01
N SER A 76 -2.80 2.59 -2.15
CA SER A 76 -2.40 3.99 -2.35
C SER A 76 -2.86 4.43 -3.72
N SER A 77 -3.29 5.68 -3.84
CA SER A 77 -3.70 6.27 -5.12
C SER A 77 -2.48 6.87 -5.81
N THR A 78 -2.44 6.72 -7.13
CA THR A 78 -1.34 7.16 -7.99
C THR A 78 -1.77 8.34 -8.85
N ALA A 79 -2.60 9.21 -8.27
CA ALA A 79 -2.98 10.47 -8.90
C ALA A 79 -1.70 11.26 -9.27
N PRO A 80 -1.72 12.01 -10.38
CA PRO A 80 -0.61 12.88 -10.74
C PRO A 80 -0.23 13.73 -9.53
N LEU A 81 1.08 13.84 -9.26
CA LEU A 81 1.59 14.67 -8.18
C LEU A 81 1.43 16.14 -8.60
N THR A 82 0.26 16.72 -8.35
CA THR A 82 0.02 18.14 -8.59
C THR A 82 0.74 18.97 -7.54
N ALA A 83 1.06 20.22 -7.86
CA ALA A 83 1.66 21.15 -6.89
C ALA A 83 0.79 21.27 -5.63
N GLU A 84 -0.53 21.23 -5.79
CA GLU A 84 -1.49 21.24 -4.69
C GLU A 84 -1.34 20.01 -3.78
N ALA A 85 -1.27 18.80 -4.37
CA ALA A 85 -1.08 17.57 -3.61
C ALA A 85 0.25 17.54 -2.84
N VAL A 86 1.32 18.11 -3.41
CA VAL A 86 2.61 18.25 -2.72
C VAL A 86 2.48 19.23 -1.55
N MET A 87 1.90 20.40 -1.77
CA MET A 87 1.73 21.41 -0.73
C MET A 87 0.85 20.91 0.41
N GLU A 88 -0.23 20.19 0.10
CA GLU A 88 -1.09 19.55 1.09
C GLU A 88 -0.33 18.51 1.91
N ALA A 89 0.45 17.64 1.27
CA ALA A 89 1.24 16.62 1.95
C ALA A 89 2.32 17.21 2.87
N LEU A 90 3.03 18.25 2.41
CA LEU A 90 4.03 18.96 3.23
C LEU A 90 3.37 19.64 4.44
N THR A 91 2.29 20.37 4.21
CA THR A 91 1.54 21.06 5.28
C THR A 91 0.99 20.07 6.30
N THR A 92 0.48 18.93 5.84
CA THR A 92 -0.01 17.85 6.71
C THR A 92 1.12 17.27 7.56
N ARG A 93 2.28 16.97 6.94
CA ARG A 93 3.45 16.46 7.67
C ARG A 93 3.89 17.44 8.76
N ASP A 94 4.01 18.71 8.43
CA ASP A 94 4.46 19.74 9.36
C ASP A 94 3.43 19.96 10.50
N SER A 95 2.14 19.85 10.19
CA SER A 95 1.06 19.91 11.18
C SER A 95 1.08 18.72 12.14
N ILE A 96 1.30 17.50 11.62
CA ILE A 96 1.45 16.29 12.44
C ILE A 96 2.69 16.41 13.35
N ALA A 97 3.81 16.90 12.82
CA ALA A 97 5.02 17.11 13.62
C ALA A 97 4.78 18.12 14.75
N ALA A 98 4.09 19.23 14.47
CA ALA A 98 3.71 20.21 15.48
C ALA A 98 2.80 19.61 16.56
N LEU A 99 1.77 18.86 16.17
CA LEU A 99 0.85 18.19 17.11
C LEU A 99 1.57 17.19 18.00
N ASN A 100 2.47 16.38 17.43
CA ASN A 100 3.25 15.42 18.21
C ASN A 100 4.18 16.12 19.20
N SER A 101 4.81 17.23 18.81
CA SER A 101 5.67 18.00 19.72
C SER A 101 4.92 18.56 20.94
N VAL A 102 3.65 18.95 20.77
CA VAL A 102 2.79 19.40 21.87
C VAL A 102 2.39 18.24 22.78
N ASN A 103 2.13 17.07 22.19
CA ASN A 103 1.77 15.86 22.95
C ASN A 103 2.95 15.37 23.80
N ASP A 104 4.15 15.35 23.23
CA ASP A 104 5.38 14.97 23.92
C ASP A 104 5.73 15.97 25.04
N ALA A 105 5.52 17.26 24.81
CA ALA A 105 5.70 18.30 25.82
C ALA A 105 4.71 18.18 27.00
N LYS A 106 3.49 17.68 26.76
CA LYS A 106 2.48 17.43 27.81
C LYS A 106 2.71 16.12 28.57
N GLY A 107 3.37 15.13 27.97
CA GLY A 107 3.71 13.87 28.64
C GLY A 107 4.91 13.94 29.58
N ALA A 108 5.70 15.02 29.50
CA ALA A 108 6.91 15.26 30.31
C ALA A 108 6.71 16.27 31.46
N ALA A 109 5.48 16.76 31.67
CA ALA A 109 5.11 17.73 32.70
C ALA A 109 4.32 17.08 33.84
#